data_AF-A0A7X7LS55-F1
#
_entry.id   AF-A0A7X7LS55-F1
#
_cell.length_a   1.000
_cell.length_b   1.000
_cell.length_c   1.000
_cell.angle_alpha   90.00
_cell.angle_beta   90.00
_cell.angle_gamma   90.00
#
_symmetry.space_group_name_H-M   'P 1'
#
loop_
_entity.id
_entity.type
_entity.pdbx_description
1 polymer ?
#
loop_
_entity_poly.entity_id
_entity_poly.type
_entity_poly.pdbx_seq_one_letter_code
_entity_poly.pdbx_strand_id
1 'polypeptide(L)'
;VLVTGGDPFTLSNQRLEWILKELRKIAHIEIVRFGTRTLVTMPQRITDKLCTMLAKYHPVYVNTHFNHPQEITLEAKKAAERLASAGIPIGNQAVLLNGINNDKYVMRCLNQELLKIRIRPYYLFHAKTVQGTSHFQTSVDDGIEVMEYLRGYTSGLAIPAYIINAPGGKGKTPILPEYVLAHEGNKFVIRTWEGEIFQIDNQPTKNLKELLKPDIH
;
A
#
# COMPACT_ATOMS: atom_id res chain seq x y z
N VAL A 1 11.88 -9.96 -4.00
CA VAL A 1 11.50 -9.91 -5.45
C VAL A 1 10.01 -9.61 -5.62
N LEU A 2 9.64 -8.79 -6.62
CA LEU A 2 8.25 -8.55 -7.03
C LEU A 2 7.97 -9.26 -8.36
N VAL A 3 6.98 -10.16 -8.37
CA VAL A 3 6.47 -10.79 -9.60
C VAL A 3 5.29 -9.94 -10.10
N THR A 4 5.46 -9.31 -11.25
CA THR A 4 4.53 -8.36 -11.88
C THR A 4 4.75 -8.32 -13.40
N GLY A 5 4.27 -7.28 -14.09
CA GLY A 5 4.31 -7.12 -15.55
C GLY A 5 2.91 -6.82 -16.05
N GLY A 6 2.21 -7.85 -16.54
CA GLY A 6 0.76 -7.84 -16.67
C GLY A 6 0.11 -8.22 -15.34
N ASP A 7 -0.49 -9.40 -15.27
CA ASP A 7 -1.04 -9.94 -14.02
C ASP A 7 -0.55 -11.39 -13.79
N PRO A 8 0.28 -11.66 -12.77
CA PRO A 8 0.86 -12.97 -12.54
C PRO A 8 -0.19 -14.03 -12.21
N PHE A 9 -1.35 -13.66 -11.66
CA PHE A 9 -2.38 -14.64 -11.30
C PHE A 9 -3.18 -15.13 -12.51
N THR A 10 -2.96 -14.56 -13.70
CA THR A 10 -3.44 -15.14 -14.97
C THR A 10 -2.69 -16.42 -15.35
N LEU A 11 -1.50 -16.66 -14.77
CA LEU A 11 -0.73 -17.88 -14.97
C LEU A 11 -1.36 -19.07 -14.25
N SER A 12 -1.08 -20.27 -14.76
CA SER A 12 -1.49 -21.52 -14.10
C SER A 12 -0.80 -21.70 -12.74
N ASN A 13 -1.41 -22.47 -11.84
CA ASN A 13 -0.79 -22.80 -10.54
C ASN A 13 0.58 -23.46 -10.71
N GLN A 14 0.75 -24.32 -11.73
CA GLN A 14 2.02 -24.99 -12.04
C GLN A 14 3.11 -23.98 -12.41
N ARG A 15 2.78 -22.97 -13.23
CA ARG A 15 3.74 -21.94 -13.65
C ARG A 15 4.11 -21.01 -12.49
N LEU A 16 3.13 -20.62 -11.67
CA LEU A 16 3.38 -19.83 -10.46
C LEU A 16 4.26 -20.58 -9.46
N GLU A 17 3.98 -21.87 -9.24
CA GLU A 17 4.78 -22.71 -8.35
C GLU A 17 6.20 -22.89 -8.86
N TRP A 18 6.39 -23.07 -10.17
CA TRP A 18 7.72 -23.11 -10.77
C TRP A 18 8.49 -21.81 -10.50
N ILE A 19 7.89 -20.64 -10.72
CA ILE A 19 8.53 -19.34 -10.41
C ILE A 19 8.94 -19.26 -8.94
N LEU A 20 8.04 -19.63 -8.02
CA LEU A 20 8.32 -19.61 -6.58
C LEU A 20 9.46 -20.56 -6.20
N LYS A 21 9.49 -21.77 -6.76
CA LYS A 21 10.57 -22.73 -6.54
C LYS A 21 11.91 -22.17 -7.00
N GLU A 22 11.99 -21.60 -8.20
CA GLU A 22 13.24 -21.03 -8.70
C GLU A 22 13.70 -19.84 -7.84
N LEU A 23 12.79 -18.95 -7.43
CA LEU A 23 13.14 -17.83 -6.55
C LEU A 23 13.62 -18.33 -5.18
N ARG A 24 13.04 -19.40 -4.63
CA ARG A 24 13.41 -19.94 -3.32
C ARG A 24 14.74 -20.70 -3.30
N LYS A 25 15.27 -21.09 -4.46
CA LYS A 25 16.64 -21.64 -4.55
C LYS A 25 17.72 -20.57 -4.34
N ILE A 26 17.36 -19.28 -4.45
CA ILE A 26 18.31 -18.18 -4.37
C ILE A 26 18.38 -17.68 -2.92
N ALA A 27 19.49 -17.96 -2.23
CA ALA A 27 19.63 -17.76 -0.79
C ALA A 27 19.36 -16.32 -0.30
N HIS A 28 19.70 -15.30 -1.08
CA HIS A 28 19.51 -13.89 -0.70
C HIS A 28 18.08 -13.36 -0.96
N ILE A 29 17.16 -14.18 -1.49
CA ILE A 29 15.78 -13.78 -1.69
C ILE A 29 14.97 -14.09 -0.44
N GLU A 30 14.75 -13.07 0.37
CA GLU A 30 13.98 -13.18 1.62
C GLU A 30 12.46 -13.18 1.36
N ILE A 31 11.99 -12.17 0.61
CA ILE A 31 10.56 -11.90 0.43
C ILE A 31 10.18 -11.99 -1.06
N VAL A 32 9.11 -12.74 -1.35
CA VAL A 32 8.44 -12.73 -2.65
C VAL A 32 7.10 -12.04 -2.51
N ARG A 33 6.79 -11.14 -3.45
CA ARG A 33 5.49 -10.47 -3.51
C ARG A 33 4.92 -10.52 -4.91
N PHE A 34 3.60 -10.61 -5.02
CA PHE A 34 2.86 -10.56 -6.27
C PHE A 34 2.09 -9.24 -6.37
N GLY A 35 2.09 -8.60 -7.54
CA GLY A 35 1.18 -7.51 -7.86
C GLY A 35 0.14 -8.01 -8.85
N THR A 36 -1.15 -8.02 -8.49
CA THR A 36 -2.23 -8.63 -9.29
C THR A 36 -3.52 -7.86 -9.14
N ARG A 37 -4.25 -7.62 -10.24
CA ARG A 37 -5.61 -7.08 -10.21
C ARG A 37 -6.67 -8.17 -10.28
N THR A 38 -6.27 -9.43 -10.49
CA THR A 38 -7.15 -10.59 -10.59
C THR A 38 -8.08 -10.75 -9.40
N LEU A 39 -7.64 -10.37 -8.19
CA LEU A 39 -8.53 -10.40 -7.01
C LEU A 39 -9.75 -9.48 -7.17
N VAL A 40 -9.62 -8.42 -7.98
CA VAL A 40 -10.69 -7.47 -8.31
C VAL A 40 -11.51 -7.95 -9.51
N THR A 41 -10.83 -8.34 -10.60
CA THR A 41 -11.49 -8.59 -11.90
C THR A 41 -11.94 -10.03 -12.12
N MET A 42 -11.28 -10.99 -11.48
CA MET A 42 -11.57 -12.43 -11.61
C MET A 42 -11.31 -13.13 -10.26
N PRO A 43 -12.08 -12.78 -9.21
CA PRO A 43 -11.88 -13.33 -7.86
C PRO A 43 -11.99 -14.87 -7.80
N GLN A 44 -12.66 -15.49 -8.76
CA GLN A 44 -12.78 -16.94 -8.91
C GLN A 44 -11.42 -17.64 -9.09
N ARG A 45 -10.40 -16.92 -9.57
CA ARG A 45 -9.03 -17.45 -9.70
C ARG A 45 -8.39 -17.81 -8.37
N ILE A 46 -8.86 -17.18 -7.29
CA ILE A 46 -8.37 -17.40 -5.92
C ILE A 46 -9.05 -18.63 -5.34
N THR A 47 -8.52 -19.79 -5.69
CA THR A 47 -9.02 -21.11 -5.23
C THR A 47 -8.21 -21.62 -4.04
N ASP A 48 -8.75 -22.60 -3.30
CA ASP A 48 -8.02 -23.24 -2.20
C ASP A 48 -6.71 -23.87 -2.70
N LYS A 49 -6.70 -24.42 -3.93
CA LYS A 49 -5.49 -24.96 -4.57
C LYS A 49 -4.41 -23.88 -4.76
N LEU A 50 -4.80 -22.66 -5.17
CA LEU A 50 -3.85 -21.56 -5.30
C LEU A 50 -3.31 -21.15 -3.92
N CYS A 51 -4.21 -20.92 -2.95
CA CYS A 51 -3.82 -20.46 -1.62
C CYS A 51 -2.91 -21.47 -0.90
N THR A 52 -3.25 -22.75 -0.94
CA THR A 52 -2.43 -23.83 -0.38
C THR A 52 -1.06 -23.92 -1.07
N MET A 53 -0.99 -23.70 -2.38
CA MET A 53 0.30 -23.67 -3.09
C MET A 53 1.15 -22.49 -2.62
N LEU A 54 0.60 -21.27 -2.58
CA LEU A 54 1.33 -20.08 -2.16
C LEU A 54 1.84 -20.19 -0.72
N ALA A 55 1.04 -20.75 0.19
CA ALA A 55 1.40 -20.90 1.60
C ALA A 55 2.64 -21.79 1.85
N LYS A 56 2.97 -22.71 0.93
CA LYS A 56 4.19 -23.53 1.02
C LYS A 56 5.48 -22.72 0.89
N TYR A 57 5.40 -21.51 0.33
CA TYR A 57 6.56 -20.71 -0.04
C TYR A 57 6.68 -19.41 0.75
N HIS A 58 6.07 -19.33 1.95
CA HIS A 58 6.16 -18.16 2.82
C HIS A 58 7.62 -17.72 3.10
N PRO A 59 7.90 -16.43 3.32
CA PRO A 59 6.93 -15.32 3.33
C PRO A 59 6.55 -14.85 1.91
N VAL A 60 5.24 -14.87 1.61
CA VAL A 60 4.64 -14.37 0.36
C VAL A 60 3.63 -13.27 0.66
N TYR A 61 3.70 -12.18 -0.11
CA TYR A 61 2.76 -11.05 -0.02
C TYR A 61 2.00 -10.87 -1.34
N VAL A 62 0.78 -10.34 -1.26
CA VAL A 62 -0.02 -9.99 -2.44
C VAL A 62 -0.44 -8.53 -2.36
N ASN A 63 -0.15 -7.76 -3.39
CA ASN A 63 -0.68 -6.41 -3.59
C ASN A 63 -1.76 -6.45 -4.68
N THR A 64 -2.95 -5.96 -4.34
CA THR A 64 -4.12 -5.84 -5.23
C THR A 64 -4.38 -4.40 -5.66
N HIS A 65 -5.36 -4.17 -6.53
CA HIS A 65 -5.59 -2.91 -7.26
C HIS A 65 -7.09 -2.54 -7.32
N PHE A 66 -7.76 -2.49 -6.15
CA PHE A 66 -9.09 -1.88 -6.02
C PHE A 66 -8.96 -0.36 -6.03
N ASN A 67 -9.79 0.32 -6.81
CA ASN A 67 -9.89 1.76 -6.95
C ASN A 67 -11.24 2.32 -6.51
N HIS A 68 -12.30 1.51 -6.40
CA HIS A 68 -13.62 1.99 -6.00
C HIS A 68 -14.34 1.00 -5.07
N PRO A 69 -15.15 1.46 -4.06
CA PRO A 69 -15.84 0.55 -3.14
C PRO A 69 -16.74 -0.48 -3.82
N GLN A 70 -17.34 -0.14 -4.98
CA GLN A 70 -18.20 -1.05 -5.75
C GLN A 70 -17.45 -2.29 -6.28
N GLU A 71 -16.13 -2.22 -6.40
CA GLU A 71 -15.34 -3.37 -6.82
C GLU A 71 -15.22 -4.42 -5.70
N ILE A 72 -15.54 -4.06 -4.44
CA ILE A 72 -15.56 -4.98 -3.30
C ILE A 72 -16.88 -5.76 -3.30
N THR A 73 -16.96 -6.74 -4.20
CA THR A 73 -18.11 -7.63 -4.30
C THR A 73 -18.03 -8.77 -3.27
N LEU A 74 -19.11 -9.55 -3.16
CA LEU A 74 -19.14 -10.74 -2.31
C LEU A 74 -18.08 -11.78 -2.71
N GLU A 75 -17.84 -11.93 -4.01
CA GLU A 75 -16.84 -12.82 -4.58
C GLU A 75 -15.43 -12.34 -4.25
N ALA A 76 -15.16 -11.04 -4.42
CA ALA A 76 -13.88 -10.42 -4.07
C ALA A 76 -13.59 -10.56 -2.56
N LYS A 77 -14.60 -10.33 -1.71
CA LYS A 77 -14.52 -10.57 -0.26
C LYS A 77 -14.12 -12.01 0.06
N LYS A 78 -14.85 -13.00 -0.46
CA LYS A 78 -14.55 -14.43 -0.23
C LYS A 78 -13.13 -14.80 -0.68
N ALA A 79 -12.71 -14.27 -1.83
CA ALA A 79 -11.37 -14.48 -2.35
C ALA A 79 -10.28 -13.87 -1.45
N ALA A 80 -10.48 -12.64 -0.98
CA ALA A 80 -9.57 -11.96 -0.06
C ALA A 80 -9.47 -12.71 1.28
N GLU A 81 -10.60 -13.14 1.83
CA GLU A 81 -10.64 -13.92 3.05
C GLU A 81 -9.88 -15.24 2.91
N ARG A 82 -10.01 -15.93 1.77
CA ARG A 82 -9.28 -17.16 1.50
C ARG A 82 -7.76 -16.95 1.45
N LEU A 83 -7.28 -15.88 0.81
CA LEU A 83 -5.85 -15.53 0.79
C LEU A 83 -5.33 -15.18 2.19
N ALA A 84 -6.05 -14.31 2.90
CA ALA A 84 -5.67 -13.88 4.23
C ALA A 84 -5.64 -15.06 5.22
N SER A 85 -6.62 -15.97 5.14
CA SER A 85 -6.64 -17.20 5.97
C SER A 85 -5.55 -18.20 5.62
N ALA A 86 -4.95 -18.13 4.42
CA ALA A 86 -3.74 -18.88 4.09
C ALA A 86 -2.43 -18.22 4.62
N GLY A 87 -2.57 -17.19 5.45
CA GLY A 87 -1.46 -16.47 6.06
C GLY A 87 -0.76 -15.49 5.11
N ILE A 88 -1.37 -15.14 3.98
CA ILE A 88 -0.78 -14.24 2.97
C ILE A 88 -1.20 -12.79 3.31
N PRO A 89 -0.27 -11.90 3.69
CA PRO A 89 -0.63 -10.50 3.93
C PRO A 89 -0.97 -9.81 2.60
N ILE A 90 -2.09 -9.08 2.62
CA ILE A 90 -2.64 -8.44 1.42
C ILE A 90 -2.59 -6.91 1.56
N GLY A 91 -1.94 -6.25 0.60
CA GLY A 91 -1.94 -4.81 0.45
C GLY A 91 -2.81 -4.36 -0.73
N ASN A 92 -3.29 -3.13 -0.72
CA ASN A 92 -3.97 -2.50 -1.86
C ASN A 92 -3.15 -1.32 -2.41
N GLN A 93 -3.03 -1.26 -3.73
CA GLN A 93 -2.38 -0.21 -4.49
C GLN A 93 -3.41 0.43 -5.41
N ALA A 94 -4.16 1.39 -4.86
CA ALA A 94 -5.08 2.21 -5.65
C ALA A 94 -4.31 3.22 -6.50
N VAL A 95 -4.92 3.66 -7.59
CA VAL A 95 -4.51 4.83 -8.38
C VAL A 95 -5.57 5.90 -8.19
N LEU A 96 -5.14 7.14 -7.94
CA LEU A 96 -6.03 8.29 -7.85
C LEU A 96 -6.45 8.69 -9.27
N LEU A 97 -7.72 8.47 -9.59
CA LEU A 97 -8.28 8.58 -10.93
C LEU A 97 -9.45 9.56 -10.93
N ASN A 98 -9.39 10.51 -11.87
CA ASN A 98 -10.40 11.56 -12.03
C ASN A 98 -11.76 10.97 -12.43
N GLY A 99 -12.81 11.38 -11.73
CA GLY A 99 -14.18 10.92 -11.92
C GLY A 99 -14.45 9.51 -11.38
N ILE A 100 -13.49 8.90 -10.68
CA ILE A 100 -13.65 7.55 -10.11
C ILE A 100 -13.48 7.58 -8.60
N ASN A 101 -12.34 8.04 -8.09
CA ASN A 101 -12.01 7.98 -6.67
C ASN A 101 -11.25 9.20 -6.15
N ASN A 102 -11.21 10.28 -6.93
CA ASN A 102 -10.70 11.59 -6.51
C ASN A 102 -11.71 12.35 -5.63
N ASP A 103 -12.26 11.66 -4.64
CA ASP A 103 -13.11 12.23 -3.61
C ASP A 103 -12.73 11.60 -2.26
N LYS A 104 -12.59 12.44 -1.23
CA LYS A 104 -12.14 12.04 0.10
C LYS A 104 -13.09 11.08 0.81
N TYR A 105 -14.40 11.20 0.57
CA TYR A 105 -15.40 10.30 1.16
C TYR A 105 -15.39 8.94 0.45
N VAL A 106 -15.26 8.92 -0.88
CA VAL A 106 -15.11 7.69 -1.68
C VAL A 106 -13.85 6.94 -1.26
N MET A 107 -12.71 7.62 -1.14
CA MET A 107 -11.46 7.00 -0.73
C MET A 107 -11.52 6.47 0.71
N ARG A 108 -12.14 7.22 1.65
CA ARG A 108 -12.36 6.73 3.02
C ARG A 108 -13.22 5.47 3.03
N CYS A 109 -14.31 5.46 2.28
CA CYS A 109 -15.19 4.31 2.15
C CYS A 109 -14.42 3.10 1.62
N LEU A 110 -13.68 3.27 0.52
CA LEU A 110 -12.86 2.21 -0.08
C LEU A 110 -11.89 1.62 0.95
N ASN A 111 -11.11 2.47 1.61
CA ASN A 111 -10.08 2.04 2.55
C ASN A 111 -10.67 1.32 3.77
N GLN A 112 -11.83 1.76 4.27
CA GLN A 112 -12.52 1.08 5.36
C GLN A 112 -13.07 -0.28 4.94
N GLU A 113 -13.69 -0.38 3.76
CA GLU A 113 -14.20 -1.65 3.23
C GLU A 113 -13.07 -2.64 2.94
N LEU A 114 -11.91 -2.17 2.45
CA LEU A 114 -10.72 -3.02 2.28
C LEU A 114 -10.26 -3.64 3.61
N LEU A 115 -10.21 -2.85 4.69
CA LEU A 115 -9.82 -3.37 6.01
C LEU A 115 -10.81 -4.45 6.52
N LYS A 116 -12.11 -4.29 6.28
CA LYS A 116 -13.13 -5.29 6.65
C LYS A 116 -12.89 -6.65 6.00
N ILE A 117 -12.23 -6.68 4.85
CA ILE A 117 -11.84 -7.91 4.14
C ILE A 117 -10.35 -8.26 4.31
N ARG A 118 -9.69 -7.71 5.33
CA ARG A 118 -8.28 -7.93 5.70
C ARG A 118 -7.27 -7.54 4.60
N ILE A 119 -7.62 -6.53 3.80
CA ILE A 119 -6.71 -5.91 2.84
C ILE A 119 -6.27 -4.55 3.39
N ARG A 120 -4.96 -4.35 3.53
CA ARG A 120 -4.41 -3.09 4.03
C ARG A 120 -4.23 -2.09 2.88
N PRO A 121 -4.82 -0.89 2.92
CA PRO A 121 -4.45 0.20 2.03
C PRO A 121 -2.94 0.47 2.14
N TYR A 122 -2.21 0.31 1.03
CA TYR A 122 -0.74 0.39 1.03
C TYR A 122 -0.28 1.64 0.29
N TYR A 123 -0.66 1.78 -0.98
CA TYR A 123 -0.37 2.97 -1.76
C TYR A 123 -1.62 3.55 -2.41
N LEU A 124 -1.67 4.87 -2.47
CA LEU A 124 -2.47 5.63 -3.41
C LEU A 124 -1.49 6.24 -4.40
N PHE A 125 -1.45 5.75 -5.64
CA PHE A 125 -0.57 6.30 -6.66
C PHE A 125 -1.23 7.49 -7.34
N HIS A 126 -0.48 8.58 -7.48
CA HIS A 126 -0.84 9.61 -8.44
C HIS A 126 -0.76 9.02 -9.87
N ALA A 127 -1.78 9.27 -10.67
CA ALA A 127 -1.85 8.74 -12.03
C ALA A 127 -0.65 9.23 -12.85
N LYS A 128 0.03 8.31 -13.53
CA LYS A 128 1.10 8.66 -14.46
C LYS A 128 0.51 9.21 -15.75
N THR A 129 1.22 10.14 -16.38
CA THR A 129 0.94 10.54 -17.76
C THR A 129 1.30 9.40 -18.69
N VAL A 130 0.27 8.68 -19.14
CA VAL A 130 0.36 7.68 -20.20
C VAL A 130 -0.47 8.19 -21.37
N GLN A 131 0.02 7.99 -22.59
CA GLN A 131 -0.69 8.39 -23.80
C GLN A 131 -2.10 7.77 -23.80
N GLY A 132 -3.12 8.60 -24.01
CA GLY A 132 -4.52 8.18 -24.05
C GLY A 132 -5.25 8.15 -22.70
N THR A 133 -4.57 8.40 -21.57
CA THR A 133 -5.20 8.35 -20.22
C THR A 133 -5.27 9.70 -19.52
N SER A 134 -5.07 10.82 -20.23
CA SER A 134 -5.03 12.16 -19.63
C SER A 134 -6.32 12.55 -18.91
N HIS A 135 -7.48 12.08 -19.39
CA HIS A 135 -8.78 12.35 -18.78
C HIS A 135 -8.92 11.76 -17.36
N PHE A 136 -8.10 10.76 -16.99
CA PHE A 136 -8.04 10.21 -15.64
C PHE A 136 -7.05 10.93 -14.71
N GLN A 137 -6.33 11.93 -15.19
CA GLN A 137 -5.37 12.67 -14.37
C GLN A 137 -6.09 13.57 -13.36
N THR A 138 -5.57 13.56 -12.15
CA THR A 138 -6.06 14.33 -11.01
C THR A 138 -5.10 15.45 -10.70
N SER A 139 -5.56 16.46 -9.96
CA SER A 139 -4.63 17.46 -9.42
C SER A 139 -3.81 16.82 -8.29
N VAL A 140 -2.64 17.40 -7.96
CA VAL A 140 -1.92 16.99 -6.75
C VAL A 140 -2.72 17.37 -5.50
N ASP A 141 -3.45 18.48 -5.57
CA ASP A 141 -4.33 18.99 -4.51
C ASP A 141 -5.42 17.98 -4.15
N ASP A 142 -6.02 17.27 -5.12
CA ASP A 142 -6.99 16.19 -4.88
C ASP A 142 -6.40 15.12 -3.96
N GLY A 143 -5.14 14.74 -4.23
CA GLY A 143 -4.44 13.75 -3.43
C GLY A 143 -4.09 14.26 -2.03
N ILE A 144 -3.69 15.52 -1.90
CA ILE A 144 -3.43 16.14 -0.60
C ILE A 144 -4.72 16.25 0.21
N GLU A 145 -5.83 16.67 -0.39
CA GLU A 145 -7.14 16.77 0.27
C GLU A 145 -7.59 15.40 0.78
N VAL A 146 -7.48 14.36 -0.06
CA VAL A 146 -7.76 12.98 0.35
C VAL A 146 -6.90 12.60 1.56
N MET A 147 -5.59 12.86 1.51
CA MET A 147 -4.67 12.48 2.60
C MET A 147 -4.91 13.26 3.89
N GLU A 148 -5.23 14.55 3.81
CA GLU A 148 -5.60 15.39 4.95
C GLU A 148 -6.85 14.83 5.62
N TYR A 149 -7.88 14.55 4.83
CA TYR A 149 -9.15 14.04 5.34
C TYR A 149 -9.06 12.61 5.88
N LEU A 150 -8.21 11.76 5.33
CA LEU A 150 -8.03 10.42 5.89
C LEU A 150 -7.36 10.47 7.27
N ARG A 151 -6.46 11.43 7.52
CA ARG A 151 -5.82 11.58 8.82
C ARG A 151 -6.83 12.12 9.84
N GLY A 152 -6.99 11.43 10.97
CA GLY A 152 -7.92 11.83 12.03
C GLY A 152 -9.33 11.28 11.88
N TYR A 153 -9.86 11.17 10.65
CA TYR A 153 -11.24 10.71 10.42
C TYR A 153 -11.40 9.20 10.16
N THR A 154 -10.31 8.43 10.17
CA THR A 154 -10.34 6.97 10.09
C THR A 154 -9.15 6.35 10.83
N SER A 155 -9.16 5.03 10.99
CA SER A 155 -8.03 4.29 11.57
C SER A 155 -6.74 4.52 10.79
N GLY A 156 -5.61 4.64 11.48
CA GLY A 156 -4.29 4.74 10.85
C GLY A 156 -3.96 3.57 9.91
N LEU A 157 -4.59 2.41 10.09
CA LEU A 157 -4.47 1.26 9.19
C LEU A 157 -5.10 1.51 7.81
N ALA A 158 -6.08 2.41 7.72
CA ALA A 158 -6.81 2.76 6.51
C ALA A 158 -6.17 3.95 5.76
N ILE A 159 -5.00 4.42 6.20
CA ILE A 159 -4.31 5.56 5.59
C ILE A 159 -3.14 5.01 4.75
N PRO A 160 -3.25 4.99 3.40
CA PRO A 160 -2.15 4.58 2.54
C PRO A 160 -1.05 5.64 2.51
N ALA A 161 0.10 5.34 1.89
CA ALA A 161 1.00 6.39 1.46
C ALA A 161 0.57 6.91 0.07
N TYR A 162 0.33 8.22 -0.06
CA TYR A 162 0.11 8.85 -1.35
C TYR A 162 1.45 9.06 -2.05
N ILE A 163 1.62 8.50 -3.24
CA ILE A 163 2.89 8.41 -3.94
C ILE A 163 2.82 9.10 -5.29
N ILE A 164 3.74 10.04 -5.52
CA ILE A 164 4.09 10.52 -6.85
C ILE A 164 5.38 9.84 -7.28
N ASN A 165 5.41 9.28 -8.49
CA ASN A 165 6.64 8.72 -9.03
C ASN A 165 7.51 9.84 -9.58
N ALA A 166 8.73 9.96 -9.06
CA ALA A 166 9.67 10.97 -9.53
C ALA A 166 10.07 10.70 -11.00
N PRO A 167 10.19 11.74 -11.85
CA PRO A 167 10.62 11.60 -13.24
C PRO A 167 11.96 10.86 -13.37
N GLY A 168 12.16 10.19 -14.51
CA GLY A 168 13.40 9.46 -14.80
C GLY A 168 13.64 8.23 -13.91
N GLY A 169 12.58 7.68 -13.30
CA GLY A 169 12.70 6.44 -12.51
C GLY A 169 13.35 6.61 -11.14
N LYS A 170 13.44 7.84 -10.62
CA LYS A 170 14.04 8.17 -9.32
C LYS A 170 13.22 7.72 -8.09
N GLY A 171 12.32 6.77 -8.28
CA GLY A 171 11.57 6.13 -7.22
C GLY A 171 10.24 6.80 -6.87
N LYS A 172 9.73 6.41 -5.71
CA LYS A 172 8.40 6.73 -5.18
C LYS A 172 8.55 7.80 -4.10
N THR A 173 8.02 8.99 -4.35
CA THR A 173 8.06 10.09 -3.40
C THR A 173 6.73 10.15 -2.64
N PRO A 174 6.72 9.92 -1.31
CA PRO A 174 5.53 10.10 -0.52
C PRO A 174 5.18 11.59 -0.41
N ILE A 175 3.91 11.90 -0.61
CA ILE A 175 3.35 13.22 -0.39
C ILE A 175 2.44 13.12 0.83
N LEU A 176 2.66 14.03 1.77
CA LEU A 176 1.92 14.11 3.03
C LEU A 176 1.40 15.53 3.21
N PRO A 177 0.31 15.72 3.94
CA PRO A 177 -0.03 17.05 4.42
C PRO A 177 1.02 17.58 5.39
N GLU A 178 1.15 18.91 5.44
CA GLU A 178 2.13 19.58 6.27
C GLU A 178 1.63 19.68 7.72
N TYR A 179 2.20 18.86 8.61
CA TYR A 179 1.90 18.90 10.05
C TYR A 179 2.93 19.67 10.86
N VAL A 180 4.16 19.81 10.36
CA VAL A 180 5.20 20.65 10.97
C VAL A 180 5.13 22.03 10.33
N LEU A 181 4.84 23.05 11.14
CA LEU A 181 4.67 24.42 10.69
C LEU A 181 5.96 25.24 10.82
N ALA A 182 6.75 24.99 11.86
CA ALA A 182 8.02 25.66 12.09
C ALA A 182 8.99 24.81 12.91
N HIS A 183 10.27 25.12 12.79
CA HIS A 183 11.36 24.52 13.57
C HIS A 183 12.36 25.61 13.94
N GLU A 184 12.48 25.91 15.23
CA GLU A 184 13.37 26.94 15.76
C GLU A 184 14.17 26.40 16.94
N GLY A 185 15.49 26.29 16.79
CA GLY A 185 16.38 25.74 17.81
C GLY A 185 15.95 24.33 18.24
N ASN A 186 15.60 24.18 19.52
CA ASN A 186 15.15 22.90 20.09
C ASN A 186 13.62 22.84 20.21
N LYS A 187 12.87 23.46 19.29
CA LYS A 187 11.40 23.49 19.35
C LYS A 187 10.79 23.29 17.97
N PHE A 188 9.74 22.47 17.91
CA PHE A 188 8.88 22.32 16.75
C PHE A 188 7.52 22.93 17.03
N VAL A 189 6.95 23.60 16.03
CA VAL A 189 5.53 23.95 16.01
C VAL A 189 4.85 22.98 15.08
N ILE A 190 3.85 22.26 15.59
CA ILE A 190 3.05 21.31 14.81
C ILE A 190 1.57 21.69 14.85
N ARG A 191 0.81 21.19 13.87
CA ARG A 191 -0.65 21.16 13.94
C ARG A 191 -1.18 19.73 14.05
N THR A 192 -2.35 19.58 14.65
CA THR A 192 -3.14 18.34 14.58
C THR A 192 -3.99 18.30 13.31
N TRP A 193 -4.69 17.18 13.10
CA TRP A 193 -5.70 17.06 12.05
C TRP A 193 -6.92 17.97 12.28
N GLU A 194 -7.19 18.37 13.54
CA GLU A 194 -8.24 19.34 13.91
C GLU A 194 -7.78 20.80 13.71
N GLY A 195 -6.50 21.02 13.37
CA GLY A 195 -5.92 22.34 13.20
C GLY A 195 -5.44 22.99 14.50
N GLU A 196 -5.48 22.28 15.62
CA GLU A 196 -4.90 22.76 16.88
C GLU A 196 -3.38 22.82 16.78
N ILE A 197 -2.78 23.90 17.29
CA ILE A 197 -1.35 24.17 17.17
C ILE A 197 -0.67 23.92 18.51
N PHE A 198 0.40 23.14 18.48
CA PHE A 198 1.20 22.80 19.65
C PHE A 198 2.68 23.07 19.40
N GLN A 199 3.37 23.50 20.45
CA GLN A 199 4.83 23.54 20.47
C GLN A 199 5.36 22.33 21.23
N ILE A 200 6.34 21.64 20.64
CA ILE A 200 6.98 20.47 21.23
C ILE A 200 8.47 20.76 21.37
N ASP A 201 9.03 20.46 22.54
CA ASP A 201 10.47 20.55 22.78
C ASP A 201 11.21 19.38 22.09
N ASN A 202 12.20 19.72 21.26
CA ASN A 202 13.12 18.79 20.59
C ASN A 202 14.38 18.60 21.45
N GLN A 203 14.29 17.69 22.41
CA GLN A 203 15.40 17.41 23.33
C GLN A 203 16.53 16.63 22.61
N PRO A 204 17.80 16.96 22.86
CA PRO A 204 18.93 16.17 22.35
C PRO A 204 18.82 14.70 22.76
N THR A 205 19.06 13.79 21.83
CA THR A 205 19.04 12.35 22.09
C THR A 205 20.45 11.80 22.33
N LYS A 206 20.55 10.72 23.11
CA LYS A 206 21.82 10.02 23.32
C LYS A 206 22.20 9.26 22.05
N ASN A 207 23.49 9.31 21.69
CA ASN A 207 24.00 8.54 20.57
C ASN A 207 23.97 7.05 20.89
N LEU A 208 23.22 6.28 20.10
CA LEU A 208 23.05 4.84 20.34
C LEU A 208 24.39 4.10 20.27
N LYS A 209 25.35 4.56 19.45
CA LYS A 209 26.69 3.94 19.35
C LYS A 209 27.50 4.07 20.64
N GLU A 210 27.28 5.14 21.41
CA GLU A 210 27.97 5.37 22.69
C GLU A 210 27.36 4.51 23.82
N LEU A 211 26.09 4.14 23.67
CA LEU A 211 25.37 3.26 24.60
C LEU A 211 25.61 1.77 24.30
N LEU A 212 25.76 1.41 23.03
CA LEU A 212 26.04 0.05 22.56
C LEU A 212 27.55 -0.26 22.57
N LYS A 213 28.26 -0.02 23.69
CA LYS A 213 29.67 -0.45 23.81
C LYS A 213 29.84 -1.87 23.25
N PRO A 214 30.94 -2.18 22.53
CA PRO A 214 31.14 -3.47 21.92
C PRO A 214 31.45 -4.54 22.98
N ASP A 215 30.43 -4.97 23.72
CA ASP A 215 30.45 -6.23 24.45
C ASP A 215 30.00 -7.34 23.48
N ILE A 216 30.88 -7.67 22.54
CA ILE A 216 30.82 -8.93 21.79
C ILE A 216 32.22 -9.53 21.88
N HIS A 217 32.43 -10.33 22.93
CA HIS A 217 33.33 -11.47 22.87
C HIS A 217 32.59 -12.64 22.22
#